data_AF-A0A8T4ZDX9-F1
#
_entry.id   AF-A0A8T4ZDX9-F1
#
_cell.length_a   1.000
_cell.length_b   1.000
_cell.length_c   1.000
_cell.angle_alpha   90.00
_cell.angle_beta   90.00
_cell.angle_gamma   90.00
#
_symmetry.space_group_name_H-M   'P 1'
#
loop_
_entity.id
_entity.type
_entity.pdbx_description
1 polymer ?
#
loop_
_entity_poly.entity_id
_entity_poly.type
_entity_poly.pdbx_seq_one_letter_code
_entity_poly.pdbx_strand_id
1 'polypeptide(L)' 'MDKADSKRKLYPVYKVALFGIFAKRMNDKTTLENVQRNLLKWQDESGGWVTDRRNDLDPDGVANIETTALSIMALLP' A
#
# COMPACT_ATOMS: atom_id res chain seq x y z
N MET A 1 -7.96 -4.16 -7.65
CA MET A 1 -6.93 -4.73 -8.55
C MET A 1 -7.38 -4.55 -9.98
N ASP A 2 -6.44 -4.28 -10.87
CA ASP A 2 -6.74 -4.25 -12.31
C ASP A 2 -6.47 -5.61 -12.97
N LYS A 3 -6.79 -5.71 -14.27
CA LYS A 3 -6.59 -6.95 -15.03
C LYS A 3 -5.11 -7.33 -15.20
N ALA A 4 -4.18 -6.38 -15.07
CA ALA A 4 -2.75 -6.65 -15.21
C ALA A 4 -2.20 -7.34 -13.94
N ASP A 5 -2.62 -6.88 -12.76
CA ASP A 5 -2.30 -7.49 -11.46
C ASP A 5 -2.75 -8.95 -11.39
N SER A 6 -3.97 -9.20 -11.87
CA SER A 6 -4.63 -10.51 -11.79
C SER A 6 -3.91 -11.61 -12.57
N LYS A 7 -3.18 -11.25 -13.63
CA LYS A 7 -2.37 -12.21 -14.41
C LYS A 7 -1.08 -12.60 -13.70
N ARG A 8 -0.53 -11.71 -12.87
CA ARG A 8 0.73 -11.92 -12.14
C ARG A 8 0.54 -12.38 -10.70
N LYS A 9 -0.70 -12.37 -10.18
CA LYS A 9 -1.04 -12.69 -8.78
C LYS A 9 -0.30 -11.79 -7.78
N LEU A 10 -0.10 -10.54 -8.15
CA LEU A 10 0.55 -9.51 -7.34
C LEU A 10 -0.45 -8.44 -6.93
N TYR A 11 -0.24 -7.89 -5.74
CA TYR A 11 -1.01 -6.80 -5.13
C TYR A 11 -0.05 -5.62 -4.93
N PRO A 12 -0.09 -4.63 -5.82
CA PRO A 12 0.81 -3.49 -5.70
C PRO A 12 0.46 -2.65 -4.48
N VAL A 13 1.43 -2.46 -3.58
CA VAL A 13 1.27 -1.69 -2.33
C VAL A 13 0.95 -0.23 -2.63
N TYR A 14 1.48 0.32 -3.72
CA TYR A 14 1.19 1.70 -4.13
C TYR A 14 -0.31 1.92 -4.40
N LYS A 15 -1.05 0.91 -4.88
CA LYS A 15 -2.51 1.02 -5.11
C LYS A 15 -3.26 1.12 -3.78
N VAL A 16 -2.79 0.42 -2.76
CA VAL A 16 -3.33 0.51 -1.41
C VAL A 16 -3.04 1.89 -0.81
N ALA A 17 -1.82 2.41 -0.98
CA ALA A 17 -1.49 3.76 -0.56
C ALA A 17 -2.33 4.84 -1.27
N LEU A 18 -2.49 4.75 -2.60
CA LEU A 18 -3.36 5.65 -3.36
C LEU A 18 -4.82 5.59 -2.88
N PHE A 19 -5.31 4.40 -2.53
CA PHE A 19 -6.65 4.24 -2.00
C PHE A 19 -6.82 4.94 -0.64
N GLY A 20 -5.81 4.88 0.24
CA GLY A 20 -5.78 5.66 1.48
C GLY A 20 -5.83 7.17 1.23
N ILE A 21 -5.02 7.67 0.29
CA ILE A 21 -5.03 9.10 -0.09
C ILE A 21 -6.42 9.52 -0.60
N PHE A 22 -7.07 8.67 -1.39
CA PHE A 22 -8.41 8.94 -1.90
C PHE A 22 -9.47 8.90 -0.79
N ALA A 23 -9.45 7.90 0.08
CA ALA A 23 -10.35 7.80 1.23
C ALA A 23 -10.24 9.02 2.15
N LYS A 24 -9.01 9.50 2.38
CA LYS A 24 -8.75 10.74 3.13
C LYS A 24 -9.43 11.95 2.48
N ARG A 25 -9.33 12.11 1.16
CA ARG A 25 -9.98 13.21 0.42
C ARG A 25 -11.51 13.12 0.45
N MET A 26 -12.06 11.92 0.54
CA MET A 26 -13.50 11.67 0.65
C MET A 26 -14.03 11.73 2.08
N ASN A 27 -13.15 11.89 3.09
CA ASN A 27 -13.50 11.76 4.50
C ASN A 27 -14.09 10.38 4.86
N ASP A 28 -13.71 9.33 4.13
CA ASP A 28 -14.04 7.93 4.45
C ASP A 28 -13.04 7.41 5.49
N LYS A 29 -13.39 7.62 6.77
CA LYS A 29 -12.54 7.30 7.92
C LYS A 29 -12.29 5.80 8.06
N THR A 30 -13.31 4.97 7.86
CA THR A 30 -13.19 3.51 8.03
C THR A 30 -12.23 2.93 7.00
N THR A 31 -12.35 3.34 5.73
CA THR A 31 -11.41 2.90 4.70
C THR A 31 -10.00 3.41 4.98
N LEU A 32 -9.85 4.68 5.38
CA LEU A 32 -8.55 5.25 5.70
C LEU A 32 -7.86 4.49 6.84
N GLU A 33 -8.55 4.25 7.96
CA GLU A 33 -8.01 3.51 9.10
C GLU A 33 -7.57 2.09 8.73
N ASN A 34 -8.35 1.41 7.89
CA ASN A 34 -8.00 0.07 7.41
C ASN A 34 -6.76 0.09 6.52
N VAL A 35 -6.64 1.07 5.62
CA VAL A 35 -5.44 1.24 4.78
C VAL A 35 -4.22 1.54 5.64
N GLN A 36 -4.32 2.50 6.57
CA GLN A 36 -3.22 2.90 7.43
C GLN A 36 -2.71 1.73 8.28
N ARG A 37 -3.63 0.93 8.87
CA ARG A 37 -3.27 -0.28 9.63
C ARG A 37 -2.49 -1.28 8.78
N ASN A 38 -2.92 -1.52 7.54
CA ASN A 38 -2.23 -2.44 6.64
C ASN A 38 -0.87 -1.89 6.22
N LEU A 39 -0.78 -0.61 5.87
CA LEU A 39 0.50 0.01 5.51
C LEU A 39 1.50 -0.06 6.67
N LEU A 40 1.10 0.23 7.90
CA LEU A 40 1.99 0.10 9.07
C LEU A 40 2.48 -1.34 9.27
N LYS A 41 1.61 -2.34 9.10
CA LYS A 41 2.00 -3.76 9.14
C LYS A 41 2.98 -4.14 8.02
N TRP A 42 2.92 -3.43 6.91
CA TRP A 42 3.66 -3.76 5.69
C TRP A 42 4.96 -3.00 5.51
N GLN A 43 5.30 -2.10 6.42
CA GLN A 43 6.57 -1.41 6.42
C GLN A 43 7.70 -2.42 6.62
N ASP A 44 8.75 -2.31 5.81
CA ASP A 44 9.93 -3.16 5.92
C ASP A 44 10.71 -2.82 7.20
N GLU A 45 11.36 -3.82 7.82
CA GLU A 45 12.16 -3.62 9.04
C GLU A 45 13.34 -2.66 8.81
N SER A 46 13.88 -2.62 7.59
CA SER A 46 14.92 -1.66 7.19
C SER A 46 14.37 -0.29 6.81
N GLY A 47 13.04 -0.14 6.80
CA GLY A 47 12.32 1.08 6.42
C GLY A 47 11.76 1.03 4.99
N GLY A 48 10.76 1.88 4.74
CA GLY A 48 10.08 1.96 3.44
C GLY A 48 9.05 0.86 3.19
N TRP A 49 8.55 0.80 1.96
CA TRP A 49 7.52 -0.16 1.53
C TRP A 49 7.93 -0.86 0.23
N VAL A 50 7.84 -2.19 0.25
CA VAL A 50 8.01 -3.04 -0.93
C VAL A 50 6.91 -2.76 -1.95
N THR A 51 7.25 -2.87 -3.23
CA THR A 51 6.36 -2.52 -4.34
C THR A 51 5.11 -3.38 -4.41
N ASP A 52 5.27 -4.69 -4.20
CA ASP A 52 4.23 -5.67 -4.43
C ASP A 52 4.14 -6.69 -3.28
N ARG A 53 2.97 -7.30 -3.17
CA ARG A 53 2.72 -8.46 -2.32
C ARG A 53 2.08 -9.58 -3.12
N ARG A 54 2.33 -10.83 -2.75
CA ARG A 54 1.67 -12.00 -3.36
C ARG A 54 0.28 -12.23 -2.74
N ASN A 55 -0.44 -13.24 -3.25
CA ASN A 55 -1.75 -13.66 -2.71
C ASN A 55 -1.71 -14.06 -1.23
N ASP A 56 -0.59 -14.62 -0.76
CA ASP A 56 -0.34 -14.96 0.65
C ASP A 56 0.08 -13.74 1.48
N LEU A 57 0.14 -12.56 0.84
CA LEU A 57 0.61 -11.29 1.37
C LEU A 57 2.11 -11.22 1.65
N ASP A 58 2.90 -12.18 1.21
CA ASP A 58 4.36 -12.09 1.32
C ASP A 58 4.89 -10.97 0.41
N PRO A 59 5.91 -10.22 0.86
CA PRO A 59 6.53 -9.17 0.06
C PRO A 59 7.15 -9.77 -1.21
N ASP A 60 6.97 -9.08 -2.33
CA ASP A 60 7.60 -9.43 -3.61
C ASP A 60 8.32 -8.20 -4.17
N GLY A 61 9.64 -8.24 -4.19
CA GLY A 61 10.49 -7.12 -4.62
C GLY A 61 11.23 -6.46 -3.46
N VAL A 62 11.62 -5.20 -3.67
CA VAL A 62 12.39 -4.41 -2.71
C VAL A 62 11.65 -3.12 -2.37
N ALA A 63 11.95 -2.55 -1.20
CA ALA A 63 11.46 -1.23 -0.86
C ALA A 63 11.96 -0.21 -1.89
N ASN A 64 11.06 0.62 -2.41
CA ASN A 64 11.42 1.69 -3.34
C ASN A 64 10.88 3.05 -2.88
N ILE A 65 11.46 4.11 -3.43
CA ILE A 65 11.19 5.47 -2.98
C ILE A 65 9.77 5.91 -3.33
N GLU A 66 9.24 5.50 -4.48
CA GLU A 66 7.91 5.90 -4.96
C GLU A 66 6.80 5.31 -4.09
N THR A 67 6.85 4.01 -3.81
CA THR A 67 5.88 3.34 -2.95
C THR A 67 6.00 3.86 -1.52
N THR A 68 7.23 4.12 -1.06
CA THR A 68 7.48 4.70 0.25
C THR A 68 6.85 6.08 0.40
N ALA A 69 7.05 6.97 -0.58
CA ALA A 69 6.48 8.31 -0.56
C ALA A 69 4.95 8.28 -0.54
N LEU A 70 4.33 7.41 -1.35
CA LEU A 70 2.87 7.23 -1.37
C LEU A 70 2.34 6.70 -0.04
N SER A 71 3.00 5.69 0.55
CA SER A 71 2.63 5.15 1.85
C SER A 71 2.70 6.20 2.96
N ILE A 72 3.76 7.02 2.98
CA ILE A 72 3.88 8.13 3.93
C ILE A 72 2.72 9.12 3.75
N MET A 73 2.41 9.52 2.51
CA MET A 73 1.29 10.45 2.26
C MET A 73 -0.07 9.89 2.70
N ALA A 74 -0.28 8.58 2.61
CA ALA A 74 -1.49 7.92 3.10
C ALA A 74 -1.55 7.83 4.64
N LEU A 75 -0.39 7.78 5.30
CA LEU A 75 -0.28 7.68 6.77
C LEU A 75 -0.33 9.03 7.49
N LEU A 76 0.04 10.12 6.81
CA LEU A 76 0.01 11.45 7.42
C LEU A 76 -1.44 11.90 7.73
N PRO A 77 -1.64 12.68 8.81
CA PRO A 77 -2.93 13.24 9.21
C PRO A 77 -3.50 14.23 8.20
#